data_AF-Q1IEX4-F1
#
_entry.id   AF-Q1IEX4-F1
#
_cell.length_a   1.000
_cell.length_b   1.000
_cell.length_c   1.000
_cell.angle_alpha   90.00
_cell.angle_beta   90.00
_cell.angle_gamma   90.00
#
_symmetry.space_group_name_H-M   'P 1'
#
loop_
_entity.id
_entity.type
_entity.pdbx_description
1 polymer ?
#
loop_
_entity_poly.entity_id
_entity_poly.type
_entity_poly.pdbx_seq_one_letter_code
_entity_poly.pdbx_strand_id
1 'polypeptide(L)'
;MTTDDTTSNTTAGKTKFYQGEGQTDPLFCIEPGIPCQHARDQASELMGCVRDLTITGIMEEKPQLLWASYYLSALAKALMDDAELGMRH
;
A
#
# COMPACT_ATOMS: atom_id res chain seq x y z
N MET A 1 14.98 32.41 -8.85
CA MET A 1 14.57 31.21 -9.62
C MET A 1 15.74 30.27 -9.62
N THR A 2 15.84 29.48 -8.56
CA THR A 2 16.76 28.33 -8.44
C THR A 2 15.86 27.21 -8.01
N THR A 3 15.31 26.49 -8.99
CA THR A 3 14.65 25.21 -8.75
C THR A 3 15.76 24.25 -8.37
N ASP A 4 15.95 24.06 -7.07
CA ASP A 4 16.68 22.91 -6.57
C ASP A 4 15.95 21.67 -7.10
N ASP A 5 16.55 21.00 -8.07
CA ASP A 5 16.25 19.61 -8.43
C ASP A 5 16.61 18.74 -7.22
N THR A 6 15.80 18.82 -6.17
CA THR A 6 15.76 17.80 -5.13
C THR A 6 15.18 16.59 -5.81
N THR A 7 16.01 15.60 -6.14
CA THR A 7 15.57 14.29 -6.63
C THR A 7 14.48 13.79 -5.68
N SER A 8 13.22 13.92 -6.11
CA SER A 8 12.09 13.51 -5.29
C SER A 8 12.19 11.99 -5.17
N ASN A 9 12.30 11.49 -3.94
CA ASN A 9 12.31 10.05 -3.71
C ASN A 9 11.06 9.45 -4.32
N THR A 10 11.21 8.40 -5.11
CA THR A 10 10.11 7.72 -5.78
C THR A 10 10.10 6.25 -5.42
N THR A 11 8.90 5.67 -5.41
CA THR A 11 8.68 4.22 -5.32
C THR A 11 9.64 3.44 -6.23
N ALA A 12 10.20 2.37 -5.70
CA ALA A 12 11.22 1.57 -6.37
C ALA A 12 10.63 0.52 -7.33
N GLY A 13 9.35 0.18 -7.17
CA GLY A 13 8.65 -0.84 -7.95
C GLY A 13 9.21 -2.26 -7.74
N LYS A 14 9.64 -2.57 -6.52
CA LYS A 14 10.24 -3.87 -6.15
C LYS A 14 9.35 -4.69 -5.23
N THR A 15 8.45 -4.05 -4.49
CA THR A 15 7.51 -4.72 -3.60
C THR A 15 6.35 -5.32 -4.38
N LYS A 16 6.09 -6.60 -4.09
CA LYS A 16 5.06 -7.41 -4.76
C LYS A 16 3.96 -7.78 -3.78
N PHE A 17 2.76 -7.97 -4.31
CA PHE A 17 1.59 -8.40 -3.58
C PHE A 17 1.17 -9.83 -3.98
N TYR A 18 0.85 -10.62 -2.96
CA TYR A 18 0.44 -12.02 -3.07
C TYR A 18 -0.98 -12.16 -2.50
N GLN A 19 -1.87 -12.91 -3.16
CA GLN A 19 -3.23 -13.11 -2.66
C GLN A 19 -3.35 -14.36 -1.80
N GLY A 20 -3.48 -14.19 -0.48
CA GLY A 20 -3.93 -15.25 0.41
C GLY A 20 -2.85 -16.26 0.83
N GLU A 21 -3.24 -17.17 1.72
CA GLU A 21 -2.35 -18.16 2.33
C GLU A 21 -1.96 -19.27 1.34
N GLY A 22 -0.66 -19.52 1.18
CA GLY A 22 -0.13 -20.58 0.30
C GLY A 22 0.03 -20.18 -1.17
N GLN A 23 -0.27 -18.94 -1.55
CA GLN A 23 -0.05 -18.43 -2.90
C GLN A 23 1.35 -17.83 -3.04
N THR A 24 2.17 -18.44 -3.89
CA THR A 24 3.58 -18.07 -4.09
C THR A 24 3.81 -17.11 -5.24
N ASP A 25 2.83 -16.97 -6.14
CA ASP A 25 2.99 -16.16 -7.34
C ASP A 25 2.51 -14.72 -7.08
N PRO A 26 3.37 -13.71 -7.33
CA PRO A 26 2.97 -12.32 -7.18
C PRO A 26 2.03 -11.92 -8.31
N LEU A 27 0.88 -11.35 -7.96
CA LEU A 27 -0.11 -10.90 -8.95
C LEU A 27 0.03 -9.43 -9.32
N PHE A 28 0.48 -8.60 -8.36
CA PHE A 28 0.65 -7.16 -8.55
C PHE A 28 1.99 -6.71 -8.00
N CYS A 29 2.50 -5.62 -8.55
CA CYS A 29 3.71 -4.93 -8.10
C CYS A 29 3.39 -3.45 -7.91
N ILE A 30 4.09 -2.79 -6.99
CA ILE A 30 4.02 -1.33 -6.91
C ILE A 30 4.60 -0.74 -8.21
N GLU A 31 3.94 0.30 -8.73
CA GLU A 31 4.40 1.03 -9.90
C GLU A 31 5.56 1.95 -9.51
N PRO A 32 6.73 1.87 -10.16
CA PRO A 32 7.88 2.72 -9.84
C PRO A 32 7.66 4.18 -10.28
N GLY A 33 8.47 5.09 -9.74
CA GLY A 33 8.50 6.49 -10.18
C GLY A 33 7.39 7.37 -9.59
N ILE A 34 6.52 6.82 -8.74
CA ILE A 34 5.53 7.59 -7.98
C ILE A 34 6.24 8.29 -6.82
N PRO A 35 6.04 9.61 -6.59
CA PRO A 35 6.60 10.31 -5.43
C PRO A 35 6.30 9.60 -4.11
N CYS A 36 7.32 9.33 -3.29
CA CYS A 36 7.18 8.57 -2.04
C CYS A 36 6.22 9.22 -1.05
N GLN A 37 6.15 10.56 -1.02
CA GLN A 37 5.17 11.26 -0.19
C GLN A 37 3.74 10.95 -0.64
N HIS A 38 3.48 11.03 -1.95
CA HIS A 38 2.17 10.69 -2.50
C HIS A 38 1.80 9.22 -2.22
N ALA A 39 2.75 8.30 -2.40
CA ALA A 39 2.54 6.88 -2.09
C ALA A 39 2.19 6.66 -0.60
N ARG A 40 2.85 7.36 0.32
CA ARG A 40 2.57 7.31 1.76
C ARG A 40 1.21 7.90 2.13
N ASP A 41 0.84 9.03 1.52
CA ASP A 41 -0.47 9.64 1.73
C ASP A 41 -1.59 8.68 1.28
N GLN A 42 -1.44 8.09 0.08
CA GLN A 42 -2.39 7.08 -0.42
C GLN A 42 -2.44 5.83 0.47
N ALA A 43 -1.30 5.36 0.99
CA ALA A 43 -1.29 4.24 1.94
C ALA A 43 -2.04 4.58 3.24
N SER A 44 -1.96 5.82 3.73
CA SER A 44 -2.71 6.28 4.90
C SER A 44 -4.22 6.30 4.65
N GLU A 45 -4.65 6.80 3.49
CA GLU A 45 -6.07 6.79 3.09
C GLU A 45 -6.61 5.35 3.02
N LEU A 46 -5.86 4.43 2.40
CA LEU A 46 -6.22 3.01 2.36
C LEU A 46 -6.36 2.40 3.76
N MET A 47 -5.47 2.76 4.70
CA MET A 47 -5.56 2.29 6.09
C MET A 47 -6.78 2.86 6.82
N GLY A 48 -7.26 4.06 6.45
CA GLY A 48 -8.55 4.58 6.88
C GLY A 48 -9.70 3.68 6.45
N CYS A 49 -9.76 3.30 5.17
CA CYS A 49 -10.76 2.37 4.66
C CYS A 49 -10.67 0.99 5.32
N VAL A 50 -9.46 0.47 5.54
CA VAL A 50 -9.21 -0.80 6.26
C VAL A 50 -9.85 -0.76 7.64
N ARG A 51 -9.66 0.33 8.38
CA ARG A 51 -10.21 0.48 9.73
C ARG A 51 -11.74 0.43 9.70
N ASP A 52 -12.36 1.19 8.80
CA ASP A 52 -13.82 1.25 8.71
C ASP A 52 -14.42 -0.09 8.30
N LEU A 53 -13.85 -0.74 7.28
CA LEU A 53 -14.27 -2.08 6.83
C LEU A 53 -14.11 -3.13 7.92
N THR A 54 -13.04 -3.06 8.71
CA THR A 54 -12.81 -4.00 9.81
C THR A 54 -13.84 -3.81 10.91
N ILE A 55 -14.11 -2.57 11.33
CA ILE A 55 -15.12 -2.28 12.35
C ILE A 55 -16.50 -2.71 11.88
N THR A 56 -16.91 -2.33 10.67
CA THR A 56 -18.22 -2.74 10.11
C THR A 56 -18.30 -4.25 9.93
N GLY A 57 -17.23 -4.90 9.45
CA GLY A 57 -17.18 -6.35 9.26
C GLY A 57 -17.38 -7.12 10.56
N ILE A 58 -16.81 -6.64 11.67
CA ILE A 58 -17.02 -7.22 13.00
C ILE A 58 -18.44 -6.93 13.50
N MET A 59 -18.87 -5.67 13.47
CA MET A 59 -20.15 -5.25 14.04
C MET A 59 -21.37 -5.86 13.33
N GLU A 60 -21.28 -6.05 12.01
CA GLU A 60 -22.38 -6.55 11.19
C GLU A 60 -22.23 -8.04 10.83
N GLU A 61 -21.23 -8.73 11.40
CA GLU A 61 -20.91 -10.14 11.09
C GLU A 61 -20.77 -10.40 9.58
N LYS A 62 -20.08 -9.48 8.88
CA LYS A 62 -19.88 -9.52 7.42
C LYS A 62 -18.46 -9.98 7.08
N PRO A 63 -18.20 -11.29 6.95
CA PRO A 63 -16.86 -11.82 6.69
C PRO A 63 -16.24 -11.29 5.39
N GLN A 64 -17.04 -10.95 4.38
CA GLN A 64 -16.56 -10.34 3.14
C GLN A 64 -15.88 -8.98 3.37
N LEU A 65 -16.32 -8.20 4.36
CA LEU A 65 -15.69 -6.91 4.68
C LEU A 65 -14.36 -7.11 5.42
N LEU A 66 -14.26 -8.16 6.24
CA LEU A 66 -13.00 -8.57 6.88
C LEU A 66 -11.99 -9.06 5.85
N TRP A 67 -12.40 -9.86 4.86
CA TRP A 67 -11.52 -10.27 3.77
C TRP A 67 -11.08 -9.08 2.92
N ALA A 68 -11.99 -8.15 2.62
CA ALA A 68 -11.65 -6.92 1.90
C ALA A 68 -10.64 -6.08 2.69
N SER A 69 -10.84 -5.89 4.00
CA SER A 69 -9.90 -5.13 4.84
C SER A 69 -8.54 -5.81 4.94
N TYR A 70 -8.51 -7.16 5.00
CA TYR A 70 -7.27 -7.93 4.97
C TYR A 70 -6.46 -7.66 3.69
N TYR A 71 -7.09 -7.77 2.51
CA TYR A 71 -6.40 -7.52 1.24
C TYR A 71 -5.96 -6.05 1.09
N LEU A 72 -6.81 -5.09 1.46
CA LEU A 72 -6.46 -3.67 1.42
C LEU A 72 -5.31 -3.33 2.37
N SER A 73 -5.26 -3.96 3.55
CA SER A 73 -4.14 -3.79 4.49
C SER A 73 -2.82 -4.25 3.89
N ALA A 74 -2.84 -5.39 3.20
CA ALA A 74 -1.65 -5.93 2.54
C ALA A 74 -1.20 -5.03 1.36
N LEU A 75 -2.14 -4.43 0.61
CA LEU A 75 -1.82 -3.45 -0.43
C LEU A 75 -1.22 -2.16 0.14
N ALA A 76 -1.83 -1.60 1.19
CA ALA A 76 -1.31 -0.41 1.86
C ALA A 76 0.10 -0.64 2.43
N LYS A 77 0.32 -1.82 3.02
CA LYS A 77 1.65 -2.23 3.48
C LYS A 77 2.66 -2.32 2.33
N ALA A 78 2.30 -3.00 1.24
CA ALA A 78 3.19 -3.13 0.08
C ALA A 78 3.60 -1.77 -0.49
N LEU A 79 2.65 -0.84 -0.57
CA LEU A 79 2.90 0.53 -1.04
C LEU A 79 3.82 1.30 -0.09
N MET A 80 3.63 1.18 1.23
CA MET A 80 4.48 1.82 2.24
C MET A 80 5.90 1.25 2.23
N ASP A 81 6.04 -0.07 2.16
CA ASP A 81 7.34 -0.76 2.12
C ASP A 81 8.13 -0.35 0.85
N ASP A 82 7.47 -0.25 -0.32
CA ASP A 82 8.12 0.17 -1.57
C ASP A 82 8.52 1.66 -1.57
N ALA A 83 7.66 2.52 -1.02
CA ALA A 83 8.01 3.93 -0.80
C ALA A 83 9.22 4.04 0.12
N GLU A 84 9.31 3.21 1.17
CA GLU A 84 10.48 3.13 2.04
C GLU A 84 11.75 2.72 1.30
N LEU A 85 11.67 1.71 0.42
CA LEU A 85 12.79 1.36 -0.47
C LEU A 85 13.22 2.54 -1.33
N GLY A 86 12.25 3.30 -1.86
CA GLY A 86 12.47 4.49 -2.69
C GLY A 86 13.16 5.66 -2.00
N MET A 87 13.16 5.72 -0.66
CA MET A 87 13.85 6.77 0.10
C MET A 87 15.20 6.35 0.67
N ARG A 88 15.56 5.06 0.57
CA ARG A 88 16.85 4.52 1.04
C ARG A 88 17.96 4.64 -0.03
N HIS A 89 17.65 5.18 -1.20
CA HIS A 89 18.53 5.33 -2.37
C HIS A 89 18.49 6.77 -2.88
#